data_AF-A0A535NXA4-F1
#
_entry.id   AF-A0A535NXA4-F1
#
_cell.length_a   1.000
_cell.length_b   1.000
_cell.length_c   1.000
_cell.angle_alpha   90.00
_cell.angle_beta   90.00
_cell.angle_gamma   90.00
#
_symmetry.space_group_name_H-M   'P 1'
#
loop_
_entity.id
_entity.type
_entity.pdbx_description
1 polymer ?
#
loop_
_entity_poly.entity_id
_entity_poly.type
_entity_poly.pdbx_seq_one_letter_code
_entity_poly.pdbx_strand_id
1 'polypeptide(L)'
;MEEAAMLVASGQGRIGELTQLGHDLRTPLTIINGYAQMLKSNELSTEQRARACELILEKCQELNGLIRAFLELRESELEPIAPVEQTA
;
A
#
# COMPACT_ATOMS: atom_id res chain seq x y z
N MET A 1 28.72 -15.61 14.12
CA MET A 1 27.48 -15.20 14.84
C MET A 1 26.89 -13.94 14.22
N GLU A 2 27.72 -12.99 13.75
CA GLU A 2 27.28 -11.75 13.07
C GLU A 2 26.60 -11.97 11.70
N GLU A 3 27.08 -12.93 10.92
CA GLU A 3 26.57 -13.23 9.57
C GLU A 3 25.13 -13.78 9.58
N ALA A 4 24.77 -14.53 10.62
CA ALA A 4 23.41 -15.06 10.81
C ALA A 4 22.41 -13.98 11.28
N ALA A 5 22.86 -12.96 12.02
CA ALA A 5 22.02 -11.85 12.45
C ALA A 5 21.68 -10.90 11.29
N MET A 6 22.61 -10.70 10.36
CA MET A 6 22.39 -9.90 9.15
C MET A 6 21.37 -10.55 8.20
N LEU A 7 21.43 -11.87 8.02
CA LEU A 7 20.45 -12.66 7.24
C LEU A 7 19.03 -12.66 7.85
N VAL A 8 18.91 -12.67 9.18
CA VAL A 8 17.61 -12.59 9.87
C VAL A 8 17.01 -11.19 9.77
N ALA A 9 17.83 -10.13 9.79
CA ALA A 9 17.37 -8.76 9.58
C ALA A 9 16.78 -8.56 8.16
N SER A 10 17.35 -9.21 7.14
CA SER A 10 16.84 -9.14 5.76
C SER A 10 15.46 -9.80 5.59
N GLY A 11 15.20 -10.89 6.32
CA GLY A 11 13.92 -11.61 6.26
C GLY A 11 12.79 -10.95 7.06
N GLN A 12 13.11 -10.33 8.21
CA GLN A 12 12.14 -9.62 9.05
C GLN A 12 11.71 -8.27 8.46
N GLY A 13 12.61 -7.55 7.76
CA GLY A 13 12.25 -6.32 7.06
C GLY A 13 11.15 -6.53 6.03
N ARG A 14 11.27 -7.57 5.20
CA ARG A 14 10.32 -7.85 4.11
C ARG A 14 8.93 -8.28 4.59
N ILE A 15 8.86 -9.10 5.65
CA ILE A 15 7.58 -9.51 6.25
C ILE A 15 6.96 -8.33 7.01
N GLY A 16 7.78 -7.49 7.65
CA GLY A 16 7.32 -6.28 8.33
C GLY A 16 6.70 -5.26 7.38
N GLU A 17 7.33 -5.00 6.23
CA GLU A 17 6.83 -4.10 5.19
C GLU A 17 5.50 -4.58 4.61
N LEU A 18 5.36 -5.89 4.33
CA LEU A 18 4.11 -6.49 3.87
C LEU A 18 3.00 -6.37 4.94
N THR A 19 3.37 -6.52 6.21
CA THR A 19 2.44 -6.38 7.34
C THR A 19 1.96 -4.93 7.43
N GLN A 20 2.87 -3.96 7.35
CA GLN A 20 2.56 -2.54 7.36
C GLN A 20 1.65 -2.15 6.19
N LEU A 21 2.00 -2.56 4.96
CA LEU A 21 1.15 -2.37 3.79
C LEU A 21 -0.25 -2.96 4.02
N GLY A 22 -0.34 -4.17 4.58
CA GLY A 22 -1.63 -4.79 4.90
C GLY A 22 -2.48 -3.98 5.88
N HIS A 23 -1.86 -3.36 6.89
CA HIS A 23 -2.53 -2.45 7.82
C HIS A 23 -3.00 -1.18 7.11
N ASP A 24 -2.13 -0.58 6.29
CA ASP A 24 -2.42 0.67 5.59
C ASP A 24 -3.53 0.49 4.54
N LEU A 25 -3.57 -0.65 3.84
CA LEU A 25 -4.65 -0.99 2.90
C LEU A 25 -5.98 -1.29 3.60
N ARG A 26 -5.96 -1.82 4.83
CA ARG A 26 -7.19 -2.16 5.57
C ARG A 26 -8.04 -0.93 5.87
N THR A 27 -7.43 0.21 6.14
CA THR A 27 -8.12 1.46 6.47
C THR A 27 -9.02 1.96 5.33
N PRO A 28 -8.51 2.29 4.14
CA PRO A 28 -9.35 2.73 3.02
C PRO A 28 -10.34 1.64 2.59
N LEU A 29 -9.97 0.35 2.66
CA LEU A 29 -10.90 -0.75 2.36
C LEU A 29 -12.09 -0.80 3.33
N THR A 30 -11.85 -0.57 4.62
CA THR A 30 -12.91 -0.52 5.64
C THR A 30 -13.88 0.62 5.34
N ILE A 31 -13.36 1.79 4.96
CA ILE A 31 -14.17 2.95 4.60
C ILE A 31 -14.99 2.67 3.34
N ILE A 32 -14.37 2.14 2.27
CA ILE A 32 -15.06 1.77 1.02
C ILE A 32 -16.21 0.81 1.31
N ASN A 33 -15.95 -0.24 2.09
CA ASN A 33 -16.96 -1.24 2.42
C ASN A 33 -18.12 -0.63 3.23
N GLY A 34 -17.84 0.23 4.20
CA GLY A 34 -18.86 0.93 4.98
C GLY A 34 -19.79 1.78 4.11
N TYR A 35 -19.22 2.63 3.24
CA TYR A 35 -20.02 3.44 2.33
C TYR A 35 -20.77 2.60 1.28
N ALA A 36 -20.16 1.53 0.77
CA ALA A 36 -20.84 0.61 -0.15
C ALA A 36 -22.06 -0.08 0.49
N GLN A 37 -21.96 -0.44 1.78
CA GLN A 37 -23.10 -0.98 2.54
C GLN A 37 -24.21 0.05 2.72
N MET A 38 -23.88 1.30 3.06
CA MET A 38 -24.85 2.39 3.18
C MET A 38 -25.53 2.73 1.84
N LEU A 39 -24.78 2.70 0.73
CA LEU A 39 -25.33 2.86 -0.60
C LEU A 39 -26.33 1.75 -0.94
N LYS A 40 -26.03 0.51 -0.53
CA LYS A 40 -26.87 -0.68 -0.73
C LYS A 40 -28.15 -0.66 0.12
N SER A 41 -28.12 -0.10 1.34
CA SER A 41 -29.32 -0.03 2.21
C SER A 41 -30.38 0.97 1.69
N ASN A 42 -30.02 1.82 0.73
CA ASN A 42 -30.89 2.83 0.12
C ASN A 42 -31.43 3.89 1.10
N GLU A 43 -30.81 4.04 2.26
CA GLU A 43 -31.20 4.98 3.32
C GLU A 43 -30.64 6.41 3.13
N LEU A 44 -29.83 6.61 2.08
CA LEU A 44 -29.14 7.87 1.81
C LEU A 44 -29.94 8.79 0.88
N SER A 45 -29.96 10.08 1.22
CA SER A 45 -30.39 11.15 0.31
C SER A 45 -29.50 11.21 -0.93
N THR A 46 -29.95 11.91 -1.97
CA THR A 46 -29.17 12.09 -3.21
C THR A 46 -27.79 12.72 -2.92
N GLU A 47 -27.73 13.73 -2.06
CA GLU A 47 -26.51 14.42 -1.67
C GLU A 47 -25.56 13.51 -0.88
N GLN A 48 -26.11 12.75 0.08
CA GLN A 48 -25.33 11.78 0.86
C GLN A 48 -24.78 10.67 -0.04
N ARG A 49 -25.56 10.24 -1.03
CA ARG A 49 -25.17 9.22 -2.00
C ARG A 49 -24.03 9.71 -2.89
N ALA A 50 -24.11 10.94 -3.39
CA ALA A 50 -23.04 11.56 -4.17
C ALA A 50 -21.74 11.63 -3.35
N ARG A 51 -21.83 12.10 -2.10
CA ARG A 51 -20.66 12.18 -1.21
C ARG A 51 -20.08 10.81 -0.85
N ALA A 52 -20.91 9.80 -0.65
CA ALA A 52 -20.46 8.43 -0.42
C ALA A 52 -19.69 7.89 -1.64
N CYS A 53 -20.16 8.16 -2.87
CA CYS A 53 -19.44 7.80 -4.09
C CYS A 53 -18.10 8.53 -4.22
N GLU A 54 -18.04 9.83 -3.91
CA GLU A 54 -16.80 10.61 -3.91
C GLU A 54 -15.77 10.03 -2.92
N LEU A 55 -16.20 9.72 -1.69
CA LEU A 55 -15.33 9.13 -0.68
C LEU A 55 -14.83 7.73 -1.07
N ILE A 56 -15.69 6.90 -1.68
CA ILE A 56 -15.26 5.61 -2.21
C ILE A 56 -14.16 5.80 -3.28
N LEU A 57 -14.33 6.74 -4.20
CA LEU A 57 -13.34 7.01 -5.24
C LEU A 57 -12.02 7.52 -4.66
N GLU A 58 -12.08 8.44 -3.69
CA GLU A 58 -10.89 8.94 -2.98
C GLU A 58 -10.11 7.80 -2.32
N LYS A 59 -10.81 6.91 -1.60
CA LYS A 59 -10.16 5.76 -0.93
C LYS A 59 -9.63 4.72 -1.91
N CYS A 60 -10.26 4.54 -3.07
CA CYS A 60 -9.71 3.71 -4.15
C CYS A 60 -8.42 4.31 -4.73
N GLN A 61 -8.34 5.64 -4.86
CA GLN A 61 -7.11 6.32 -5.29
C GLN A 61 -6.00 6.18 -4.24
N GLU A 62 -6.33 6.31 -2.96
CA GLU A 62 -5.41 6.09 -1.85
C GLU A 62 -4.85 4.66 -1.84
N LEU A 63 -5.71 3.64 -1.98
CA LEU A 63 -5.29 2.23 -2.13
C LEU A 63 -4.31 2.05 -3.30
N ASN A 64 -4.62 2.62 -4.46
CA ASN A 64 -3.74 2.55 -5.62
C ASN A 64 -2.39 3.24 -5.37
N GLY A 65 -2.38 4.36 -4.63
CA GLY A 65 -1.16 5.04 -4.23
C GLY A 65 -0.27 4.18 -3.33
N LEU A 66 -0.85 3.55 -2.31
CA LEU A 66 -0.13 2.64 -1.40
C LEU A 66 0.47 1.44 -2.15
N ILE A 67 -0.29 0.84 -3.07
CA ILE A 67 0.19 -0.28 -3.90
C ILE A 67 1.33 0.17 -4.82
N ARG A 68 1.19 1.32 -5.49
CA ARG A 68 2.24 1.86 -6.37
C ARG A 68 3.52 2.15 -5.60
N ALA A 69 3.42 2.88 -4.49
CA ALA A 69 4.58 3.20 -3.64
C ALA A 69 5.30 1.94 -3.18
N PHE A 70 4.56 0.90 -2.79
CA PHE A 70 5.15 -0.38 -2.42
C PHE A 70 5.89 -1.06 -3.59
N LEU A 71 5.32 -1.07 -4.79
CA LEU A 71 5.95 -1.68 -5.98
C LEU A 71 7.18 -0.89 -6.46
N GLU A 72 7.12 0.44 -6.49
CA GLU A 72 8.23 1.31 -6.87
C GLU A 72 9.43 1.14 -5.93
N LEU A 73 9.19 1.00 -4.62
CA LEU A 73 10.25 0.69 -3.65
C LEU A 73 10.95 -0.65 -3.97
N ARG A 74 10.22 -1.65 -4.47
CA ARG A 74 10.80 -2.94 -4.87
C ARG A 74 11.61 -2.85 -6.15
N GLU A 75 11.17 -2.05 -7.12
CA GLU A 75 11.92 -1.85 -8.37
C GLU A 75 13.26 -1.15 -8.11
N SER A 76 13.28 -0.14 -7.24
CA SER A 76 14.52 0.56 -6.87
C SER A 76 15.53 -0.30 -6.08
N GLU A 77 15.08 -1.32 -5.36
CA GLU A 77 15.96 -2.26 -4.64
C GLU A 77 16.61 -3.30 -5.58
N LEU A 78 16.12 -3.44 -6.81
CA LEU A 78 16.55 -4.45 -7.77
C LEU A 78 17.56 -3.92 -8.81
N GLU A 79 17.87 -2.63 -8.84
CA GLU A 79 18.92 -2.10 -9.71
C GLU A 79 20.31 -2.51 -9.18
N PRO A 80 21.09 -3.29 -9.94
CA PRO A 80 22.46 -3.55 -9.58
C PRO A 80 23.26 -2.26 -9.76
N ILE A 81 23.85 -1.77 -8.68
CA ILE A 81 24.95 -0.79 -8.73
C ILE A 81 26.00 -1.34 -9.70
N ALA A 82 25.99 -0.85 -10.94
CA ALA A 82 26.94 -1.23 -11.96
C ALA A 82 28.37 -0.94 -11.43
N PRO A 83 29.35 -1.81 -11.70
CA PRO A 83 30.71 -1.57 -11.25
C PRO A 83 31.20 -0.30 -11.92
N VAL A 84 31.60 0.69 -11.10
CA VAL A 84 32.34 1.85 -11.58
C VAL A 84 33.65 1.32 -12.12
N GLU A 85 33.74 1.17 -13.45
CA GLU A 85 35.01 0.94 -14.13
C GLU A 85 35.91 2.14 -13.84
N GLN A 86 36.79 1.99 -12.85
CA GLN A 86 37.93 2.89 -12.69
C GLN A 86 38.91 2.57 -13.81
N THR A 87 38.76 3.32 -14.89
CA THR A 87 39.77 3.44 -15.94
C THR A 87 40.91 4.30 -15.40
N ALA A 88 42.07 3.70 -15.10
CA ALA A 88 43.40 4.32 -15.17
C ALA A 88 44.50 3.26 -14.98
#